data_AF-A0A956F219-F1
#
_entry.id   AF-A0A956F219-F1
#
_cell.length_a   1.000
_cell.length_b   1.000
_cell.length_c   1.000
_cell.angle_alpha   90.00
_cell.angle_beta   90.00
_cell.angle_gamma   90.00
#
_symmetry.space_group_name_H-M   'P 1'
#
loop_
_entity.id
_entity.type
_entity.pdbx_description
1 polymer ?
#
loop_
_entity_poly.entity_id
_entity_poly.type
_entity_poly.pdbx_seq_one_letter_code
_entity_poly.pdbx_strand_id
1 'polypeptide(L)'
;MLALAGGPESRHDGRVMHGLRRLFRVVLPVGGALLGAGALSGCGASFESIYESEVRFEHCYRLDLEPRSAPTHRLFCWQEWLETYAVDQSRDRLEYAERRVLALRNGDISRPTLLIGGTPTRSGAFELPADTTVAPPSVVPAGTASQPVDAPQTCQTACSDALNACRSLCEGACDRCVEEYRDCSERCVKQPAPDEEEAPEKK
;
A
#
# COMPACT_ATOMS: atom_id res chain seq x y z
N MET A 1 -40.78 -25.65 -21.39
CA MET A 1 -40.97 -25.11 -22.75
C MET A 1 -41.30 -23.63 -22.65
N LEU A 2 -40.31 -22.77 -22.92
CA LEU A 2 -40.39 -21.31 -23.17
C LEU A 2 -38.91 -20.92 -23.42
N ALA A 3 -38.42 -21.02 -24.65
CA ALA A 3 -38.48 -20.02 -25.73
C ALA A 3 -37.52 -18.82 -25.49
N LEU A 4 -36.32 -19.03 -26.03
CA LEU A 4 -35.27 -18.12 -26.52
C LEU A 4 -35.56 -16.62 -26.63
N ALA A 5 -34.62 -15.80 -26.13
CA ALA A 5 -34.14 -14.56 -26.74
C ALA A 5 -32.70 -14.33 -26.21
N GLY A 6 -31.61 -14.23 -26.96
CA GLY A 6 -31.45 -13.93 -28.38
C GLY A 6 -30.95 -12.51 -28.60
N GLY A 7 -29.68 -12.23 -28.25
CA GLY A 7 -28.87 -11.15 -28.85
C GLY A 7 -28.37 -10.03 -27.91
N PRO A 8 -27.43 -9.17 -28.34
CA PRO A 8 -26.50 -9.30 -29.46
C PRO A 8 -25.03 -9.42 -29.02
N GLU A 9 -24.30 -10.20 -29.82
CA GLU A 9 -22.85 -10.30 -29.90
C GLU A 9 -22.24 -8.90 -30.15
N SER A 10 -21.61 -8.32 -29.13
CA SER A 10 -20.91 -7.04 -29.28
C SER A 10 -19.56 -7.30 -29.94
N ARG A 11 -19.61 -7.33 -31.27
CA ARG A 11 -18.48 -7.33 -32.20
C ARG A 11 -17.62 -6.10 -31.92
N HIS A 12 -16.59 -6.23 -31.10
CA HIS A 12 -15.54 -5.22 -31.05
C HIS A 12 -14.66 -5.38 -32.29
N ASP A 13 -15.03 -4.55 -33.26
CA ASP A 13 -14.29 -4.18 -34.45
C ASP A 13 -12.81 -3.99 -34.08
N GLY A 14 -12.00 -4.96 -34.47
CA GLY A 14 -10.56 -4.82 -34.51
C GLY A 14 -10.25 -3.70 -35.49
N ARG A 15 -10.12 -2.48 -34.99
CA ARG A 15 -9.55 -1.37 -35.74
C ARG A 15 -8.05 -1.60 -35.88
N VAL A 16 -7.75 -2.42 -36.88
CA VAL A 16 -6.48 -2.58 -37.57
C VAL A 16 -5.85 -1.19 -37.78
N MET A 17 -4.86 -0.84 -36.95
CA MET A 17 -3.91 0.23 -37.23
C MET A 17 -2.86 -0.28 -38.24
N HIS A 18 -3.31 -0.59 -39.46
CA HIS A 18 -2.43 -0.70 -40.63
C HIS A 18 -2.61 0.55 -41.47
N GLY A 19 -1.83 1.59 -41.19
CA GLY A 19 -2.03 2.86 -41.89
C GLY A 19 -0.96 3.92 -41.80
N LEU A 20 0.26 3.66 -41.32
CA LEU A 20 1.38 4.61 -41.48
C LEU A 20 2.70 3.88 -41.78
N ARG A 21 2.69 3.10 -42.86
CA ARG A 21 3.89 2.66 -43.57
C ARG A 21 3.78 3.12 -45.01
N ARG A 22 4.12 4.37 -45.29
CA ARG A 22 4.67 4.92 -46.54
C ARG A 22 4.54 6.44 -46.54
N LEU A 23 5.69 7.11 -46.47
CA LEU A 23 6.05 8.41 -47.07
C LEU A 23 6.95 9.24 -46.14
N PHE A 24 8.10 8.70 -45.73
CA PHE A 24 9.27 9.52 -45.41
C PHE A 24 10.54 8.80 -45.88
N ARG A 25 10.61 8.57 -47.20
CA ARG A 25 11.89 8.47 -47.91
C ARG A 25 12.14 9.85 -48.51
N VAL A 26 12.65 10.77 -47.69
CA VAL A 26 13.39 11.93 -48.19
C VAL A 26 14.77 11.84 -47.59
N VAL A 27 15.70 11.47 -48.46
CA VAL A 27 17.14 11.50 -48.26
C VAL A 27 17.53 12.96 -48.01
N LEU A 28 18.18 13.25 -46.88
CA LEU A 28 19.03 14.44 -46.75
C LEU A 28 20.31 14.06 -45.98
N PRO A 29 21.50 14.45 -46.50
CA PRO A 29 22.77 13.85 -46.13
C PRO A 29 23.54 14.67 -45.08
N VAL A 30 24.42 13.97 -44.36
CA VAL A 30 25.75 14.43 -43.92
C VAL A 30 25.85 15.90 -43.48
N GLY A 31 25.38 16.17 -42.25
CA GLY A 31 25.72 17.34 -41.46
C GLY A 31 26.06 16.87 -40.05
N GLY A 32 27.34 16.57 -39.82
CA GLY A 32 27.84 15.96 -38.59
C GLY A 32 27.84 16.89 -37.37
N ALA A 33 27.96 16.24 -36.21
CA ALA A 33 28.50 16.78 -34.95
C ALA A 33 27.56 17.55 -33.99
N LEU A 34 26.33 17.08 -33.76
CA LEU A 34 25.56 17.36 -32.52
C LEU A 34 24.84 16.11 -31.98
N LEU A 35 25.53 14.97 -32.00
CA LEU A 35 25.09 13.66 -31.51
C LEU A 35 25.90 13.28 -30.24
N GLY A 36 25.62 13.89 -29.09
CA GLY A 36 26.46 13.60 -27.92
C GLY A 36 26.04 14.04 -26.50
N ALA A 37 24.83 14.54 -26.25
CA ALA A 37 24.50 15.07 -24.92
C ALA A 37 23.05 14.81 -24.42
N GLY A 38 22.40 13.74 -24.86
CA GLY A 38 21.00 13.45 -24.49
C GLY A 38 20.70 12.06 -23.92
N ALA A 39 21.71 11.23 -23.62
CA ALA A 39 21.51 9.82 -23.29
C ALA A 39 21.59 9.48 -21.79
N LEU A 40 21.62 10.47 -20.89
CA LEU A 40 21.81 10.24 -19.43
C LEU A 40 20.60 10.60 -18.55
N SER A 41 19.43 10.93 -19.11
CA SER A 41 18.23 11.30 -18.33
C SER A 41 17.18 10.17 -18.19
N GLY A 42 17.54 8.91 -18.46
CA GLY A 42 16.59 7.79 -18.53
C GLY A 42 16.34 6.99 -17.23
N CYS A 43 16.98 7.31 -16.11
CA CYS A 43 16.83 6.55 -14.87
C CYS A 43 15.82 7.24 -13.93
N GLY A 44 14.51 7.07 -14.16
CA GLY A 44 13.51 7.67 -13.26
C GLY A 44 12.06 7.24 -13.42
N ALA A 45 11.67 6.76 -14.61
CA ALA A 45 10.26 6.44 -14.89
C ALA A 45 9.69 5.26 -14.06
N SER A 46 10.55 4.44 -13.43
CA SER A 46 10.11 3.20 -12.76
C SER A 46 9.52 3.42 -11.36
N PHE A 47 9.95 4.47 -10.63
CA PHE A 47 9.42 4.73 -9.29
C PHE A 47 8.05 5.39 -9.34
N GLU A 48 7.84 6.26 -10.32
CA GLU A 48 6.58 6.97 -10.48
C GLU A 48 5.44 6.00 -10.87
N SER A 49 5.73 4.98 -11.69
CA SER A 49 4.73 3.95 -12.04
C SER A 49 4.32 3.09 -10.85
N ILE A 50 5.26 2.71 -9.98
CA ILE A 50 4.97 1.93 -8.77
C ILE A 50 4.08 2.76 -7.83
N TYR A 51 4.47 4.01 -7.58
CA TYR A 51 3.72 4.90 -6.70
C TYR A 51 2.30 5.18 -7.23
N GLU A 52 2.15 5.43 -8.54
CA GLU A 52 0.83 5.61 -9.13
C GLU A 52 -0.04 4.36 -8.95
N SER A 53 0.53 3.17 -9.14
CA SER A 53 -0.18 1.91 -8.92
C SER A 53 -0.65 1.74 -7.47
N GLU A 54 0.18 2.10 -6.48
CA GLU A 54 -0.21 2.04 -5.07
C GLU A 54 -1.37 3.00 -4.76
N VAL A 55 -1.28 4.24 -5.24
CA VAL A 55 -2.33 5.24 -5.03
C VAL A 55 -3.65 4.79 -5.67
N ARG A 56 -3.59 4.20 -6.87
CA ARG A 56 -4.78 3.67 -7.56
C ARG A 56 -5.36 2.47 -6.82
N PHE A 57 -4.52 1.59 -6.28
CA PHE A 57 -4.96 0.46 -5.44
C PHE A 57 -5.74 0.96 -4.22
N GLU A 58 -5.15 1.89 -3.46
CA GLU A 58 -5.77 2.47 -2.27
C GLU A 58 -7.06 3.24 -2.59
N HIS A 59 -7.14 3.86 -3.78
CA HIS A 59 -8.36 4.48 -4.26
C HIS A 59 -9.49 3.47 -4.48
N CYS A 60 -9.23 2.39 -5.22
CA CYS A 60 -10.24 1.34 -5.43
C CYS A 60 -10.61 0.64 -4.11
N TYR A 61 -9.63 0.44 -3.23
CA TYR A 61 -9.86 -0.12 -1.89
C TYR A 61 -10.77 0.76 -1.05
N ARG A 62 -10.57 2.08 -1.04
CA ARG A 62 -11.46 3.03 -0.34
C ARG A 62 -12.88 3.01 -0.92
N LEU A 63 -13.03 2.93 -2.24
CA LEU A 63 -14.34 2.81 -2.89
C LEU A 63 -15.09 1.55 -2.43
N ASP A 64 -14.39 0.45 -2.16
CA ASP A 64 -14.97 -0.78 -1.61
C ASP A 64 -15.46 -0.65 -0.16
N LEU A 65 -14.80 0.21 0.62
CA LEU A 65 -15.22 0.52 1.97
C LEU A 65 -16.38 1.53 2.00
N GLU A 66 -16.65 2.27 0.92
CA GLU A 66 -17.73 3.24 0.90
C GLU A 66 -19.09 2.57 0.60
N PRO A 67 -20.09 2.63 1.50
CA PRO A 67 -21.36 1.92 1.31
C PRO A 67 -22.24 2.55 0.22
N ARG A 68 -21.98 3.82 -0.12
CA ARG A 68 -22.72 4.57 -1.14
C ARG A 68 -22.16 4.37 -2.55
N SER A 69 -21.01 3.72 -2.71
CA SER A 69 -20.41 3.51 -4.03
C SER A 69 -21.19 2.43 -4.80
N ALA A 70 -21.53 2.72 -6.05
CA ALA A 70 -22.23 1.76 -6.91
C ALA A 70 -21.33 0.51 -7.15
N PRO A 71 -21.86 -0.72 -7.08
CA PRO A 71 -21.08 -1.94 -7.32
C PRO A 71 -20.40 -1.96 -8.70
N THR A 72 -21.05 -1.39 -9.71
CA THR A 72 -20.50 -1.26 -11.07
C THR A 72 -19.27 -0.38 -11.13
N HIS A 73 -19.23 0.69 -10.33
CA HIS A 73 -18.07 1.59 -10.25
C HIS A 73 -16.88 0.90 -9.57
N ARG A 74 -17.14 0.15 -8.49
CA ARG A 74 -16.13 -0.67 -7.81
C ARG A 74 -15.54 -1.72 -8.76
N LEU A 75 -16.40 -2.40 -9.52
CA LEU A 75 -15.99 -3.41 -10.49
C LEU A 75 -15.09 -2.81 -11.57
N PHE A 76 -15.46 -1.65 -12.12
CA PHE A 76 -14.68 -0.97 -13.16
C PHE A 76 -13.32 -0.52 -12.62
N CYS A 77 -13.26 0.08 -11.43
CA CYS A 77 -12.01 0.51 -10.79
C CYS A 77 -11.01 -0.65 -10.69
N TRP A 78 -11.46 -1.80 -10.18
CA TRP A 78 -10.59 -2.97 -10.03
C TRP A 78 -10.15 -3.59 -11.36
N GLN A 79 -11.01 -3.56 -12.39
CA GLN A 79 -10.64 -4.04 -13.72
C GLN A 79 -9.57 -3.13 -14.34
N GLU A 80 -9.77 -1.81 -14.31
CA GLU A 80 -8.79 -0.85 -14.81
C GLU A 80 -7.45 -0.98 -14.08
N TRP A 81 -7.49 -1.17 -12.75
CA TRP A 81 -6.29 -1.39 -11.94
C TRP A 81 -5.53 -2.64 -12.35
N LEU A 82 -6.24 -3.77 -12.53
CA LEU A 82 -5.62 -5.02 -12.98
C LEU A 82 -5.02 -4.92 -14.39
N GLU A 83 -5.69 -4.19 -15.29
CA GLU A 83 -5.24 -4.06 -16.68
C GLU A 83 -4.03 -3.13 -16.84
N THR A 84 -3.96 -2.05 -16.06
CA THR A 84 -2.99 -0.96 -16.27
C THR A 84 -1.90 -0.90 -15.20
N TYR A 85 -2.21 -1.30 -13.97
CA TYR A 85 -1.39 -1.02 -12.78
C TYR A 85 -0.89 -2.27 -12.06
N ALA A 86 -1.28 -3.48 -12.49
CA ALA A 86 -0.88 -4.74 -11.86
C ALA A 86 0.62 -5.10 -12.00
N VAL A 87 1.32 -4.49 -12.95
CA VAL A 87 2.73 -4.77 -13.19
C VAL A 87 3.54 -4.39 -11.94
N ASP A 88 4.45 -5.29 -11.54
CA ASP A 88 5.33 -5.13 -10.37
C ASP A 88 4.62 -4.96 -9.01
N GLN A 89 3.34 -5.35 -8.92
CA GLN A 89 2.61 -5.35 -7.66
C GLN A 89 2.87 -6.62 -6.85
N SER A 90 2.69 -6.51 -5.53
CA SER A 90 2.80 -7.68 -4.65
C SER A 90 1.72 -8.71 -4.99
N ARG A 91 2.07 -9.99 -4.85
CA ARG A 91 1.16 -11.11 -5.09
C ARG A 91 -0.15 -10.97 -4.30
N ASP A 92 -0.08 -10.51 -3.06
CA ASP A 92 -1.26 -10.34 -2.20
C ASP A 92 -2.25 -9.31 -2.76
N ARG A 93 -1.74 -8.20 -3.34
CA ARG A 93 -2.60 -7.18 -3.97
C ARG A 93 -3.28 -7.71 -5.24
N LEU A 94 -2.54 -8.47 -6.04
CA LEU A 94 -3.09 -9.13 -7.23
C LEU A 94 -4.20 -10.12 -6.84
N GLU A 95 -3.92 -11.02 -5.92
CA GLU A 95 -4.89 -12.02 -5.44
C GLU A 95 -6.12 -11.37 -4.79
N TYR A 96 -5.95 -10.22 -4.11
CA TYR A 96 -7.06 -9.46 -3.56
C TYR A 96 -7.93 -8.86 -4.68
N ALA A 97 -7.32 -8.13 -5.63
CA ALA A 97 -8.04 -7.46 -6.71
C ALA A 97 -8.79 -8.46 -7.61
N GLU A 98 -8.16 -9.58 -7.97
CA GLU A 98 -8.80 -10.64 -8.76
C GLU A 98 -10.01 -11.24 -8.05
N ARG A 99 -9.85 -11.62 -6.78
CA ARG A 99 -10.93 -12.15 -5.95
C ARG A 99 -12.07 -11.16 -5.83
N ARG A 100 -11.76 -9.87 -5.74
CA ARG A 100 -12.77 -8.82 -5.63
C ARG A 100 -13.55 -8.61 -6.92
N VAL A 101 -12.88 -8.63 -8.08
CA VAL A 101 -13.55 -8.62 -9.39
C VAL A 101 -14.50 -9.81 -9.53
N LEU A 102 -14.06 -11.01 -9.13
CA LEU A 102 -14.90 -12.22 -9.14
C LEU A 102 -16.11 -12.08 -8.21
N ALA A 103 -15.91 -11.61 -6.98
CA ALA A 103 -16.98 -11.39 -6.01
C ALA A 103 -18.04 -10.41 -6.55
N LEU A 104 -17.60 -9.25 -7.07
CA LEU A 104 -18.49 -8.23 -7.62
C LEU A 104 -19.25 -8.73 -8.86
N ARG A 105 -18.60 -9.50 -9.75
CA ARG A 105 -19.27 -10.14 -10.89
C ARG A 105 -20.34 -11.15 -10.46
N ASN A 106 -20.12 -11.84 -9.34
CA ASN A 106 -21.06 -12.79 -8.77
C ASN A 106 -22.16 -12.10 -7.93
N GLY A 107 -22.18 -10.77 -7.87
CA GLY A 107 -23.17 -9.99 -7.12
C GLY A 107 -22.87 -9.83 -5.63
N ASP A 108 -21.70 -10.24 -5.16
CA ASP A 108 -21.27 -10.00 -3.78
C ASP A 108 -20.84 -8.54 -3.59
N ILE A 109 -21.77 -7.74 -3.08
CA ILE A 109 -21.56 -6.32 -2.77
C ILE A 109 -21.03 -6.09 -1.34
N SER A 110 -20.79 -7.18 -0.59
CA SER A 110 -20.34 -7.12 0.79
C SER A 110 -19.00 -6.39 0.90
N ARG A 111 -18.79 -5.73 2.05
CA ARG A 111 -17.55 -5.03 2.33
C ARG A 111 -16.45 -6.04 2.70
N PRO A 112 -15.21 -5.84 2.24
CA PRO A 112 -14.07 -6.61 2.72
C PRO A 112 -13.95 -6.45 4.25
N THR A 113 -13.90 -7.57 4.98
CA THR A 113 -13.60 -7.52 6.41
C THR A 113 -12.10 -7.55 6.59
N LEU A 114 -11.55 -6.45 7.11
CA LEU A 114 -10.16 -6.38 7.54
C LEU A 114 -10.01 -7.23 8.81
N LEU A 115 -9.42 -8.42 8.67
CA LEU A 115 -9.05 -9.27 9.80
C LEU A 115 -7.80 -8.71 10.50
N ILE A 116 -7.93 -7.53 11.11
CA ILE A 116 -6.88 -6.94 11.94
C ILE A 116 -6.97 -7.63 13.30
N GLY A 117 -6.05 -8.56 13.57
CA GLY A 117 -5.97 -9.25 14.87
C GLY A 117 -6.21 -10.77 14.85
N GLY A 118 -6.42 -11.36 13.68
CA GLY A 118 -6.36 -12.82 13.55
C GLY A 118 -4.90 -13.26 13.67
N THR A 119 -4.55 -14.03 14.71
CA THR A 119 -3.30 -14.81 14.70
C THR A 119 -3.26 -15.57 13.38
N PRO A 120 -2.19 -15.49 12.56
CA PRO A 120 -2.11 -16.23 11.33
C PRO A 120 -2.06 -17.71 11.66
N THR A 121 -3.21 -18.37 11.71
CA THR A 121 -3.27 -19.84 11.65
C THR A 121 -2.90 -20.19 10.22
N ARG A 122 -1.59 -20.27 10.00
CA ARG A 122 -0.99 -20.85 8.80
C ARG A 122 -1.33 -22.33 8.79
N SER A 123 -2.53 -22.67 8.32
CA SER A 123 -2.88 -24.04 7.92
C SER A 123 -2.20 -24.33 6.60
N GLY A 124 -0.87 -24.44 6.67
CA GLY A 124 0.03 -24.74 5.59
C GLY A 124 1.28 -25.29 6.24
N ALA A 125 1.20 -26.56 6.64
CA ALA A 125 2.35 -27.33 7.08
C ALA A 125 3.34 -27.38 5.91
N PHE A 126 4.32 -26.48 5.96
CA PHE A 126 5.56 -26.68 5.24
C PHE A 126 6.37 -27.64 6.10
N GLU A 127 6.14 -28.95 5.91
CA GLU A 127 7.00 -30.00 6.45
C GLU A 127 8.37 -29.85 5.79
N LEU A 128 9.29 -29.17 6.49
CA LEU A 128 10.71 -29.31 6.22
C LEU A 128 11.13 -30.74 6.59
N PRO A 129 11.86 -31.46 5.72
CA PRO A 129 12.35 -32.79 6.05
C PRO A 129 13.28 -32.70 7.27
N ALA A 130 12.95 -33.49 8.30
CA ALA A 130 13.74 -33.61 9.51
C ALA A 130 15.05 -34.33 9.17
N ASP A 131 16.16 -33.60 9.22
CA ASP A 131 17.48 -34.21 9.21
C ASP A 131 18.30 -33.79 10.44
N THR A 132 18.64 -34.84 11.20
CA THR A 132 19.72 -35.00 12.17
C THR A 132 19.99 -33.92 13.24
N THR A 133 19.55 -34.25 14.46
CA THR A 133 20.18 -34.04 15.78
C THR A 133 21.52 -33.28 15.79
N VAL A 134 21.44 -31.97 16.02
CA VAL A 134 22.46 -31.21 16.76
C VAL A 134 21.73 -30.50 17.89
N ALA A 135 22.15 -30.75 19.12
CA ALA A 135 21.59 -30.10 20.30
C ALA A 135 21.61 -28.57 20.12
N PRO A 136 20.52 -27.86 20.44
CA PRO A 136 20.52 -26.41 20.37
C PRO A 136 21.57 -25.87 21.36
N PRO A 137 22.50 -24.98 20.94
CA PRO A 137 23.22 -24.20 21.93
C PRO A 137 22.18 -23.41 22.72
N SER A 138 22.28 -23.45 24.06
CA SER A 138 21.56 -22.52 24.93
C SER A 138 21.93 -21.09 24.55
N VAL A 139 21.18 -20.51 23.62
CA VAL A 139 21.10 -19.07 23.44
C VAL A 139 20.31 -18.55 24.64
N VAL A 140 21.08 -18.19 25.67
CA VAL A 140 20.74 -17.10 26.59
C VAL A 140 20.12 -15.99 25.73
N PRO A 141 18.99 -15.38 26.13
CA PRO A 141 18.47 -14.22 25.43
C PRO A 141 19.55 -13.12 25.49
N ALA A 142 20.32 -13.01 24.42
CA ALA A 142 21.15 -11.85 24.15
C ALA A 142 20.18 -10.68 24.13
N GLY A 143 20.42 -9.75 25.06
CA GLY A 143 19.51 -8.66 25.36
C GLY A 143 18.99 -8.01 24.10
N THR A 144 17.72 -7.65 24.16
CA THR A 144 17.14 -6.56 23.40
C THR A 144 18.23 -5.50 23.20
N ALA A 145 18.82 -5.48 22.01
CA ALA A 145 19.58 -4.33 21.57
C ALA A 145 18.55 -3.22 21.52
N SER A 146 18.52 -2.41 22.59
CA SER A 146 17.89 -1.11 22.60
C SER A 146 18.49 -0.34 21.44
N GLN A 147 17.87 -0.44 20.26
CA GLN A 147 17.98 0.66 19.33
C GLN A 147 17.51 1.90 20.09
N PRO A 148 18.20 3.05 19.94
CA PRO A 148 17.64 4.31 20.41
C PRO A 148 16.34 4.50 19.64
N VAL A 149 15.23 4.10 20.28
CA VAL A 149 13.90 4.53 19.87
C VAL A 149 13.99 6.04 19.87
N ASP A 150 13.89 6.63 18.69
CA ASP A 150 13.81 8.07 18.51
C ASP A 150 12.88 8.62 19.61
N ALA A 151 13.43 9.42 20.51
CA ALA A 151 12.71 10.05 21.62
C ALA A 151 11.31 10.61 21.25
N PRO A 152 11.04 11.13 20.03
CA PRO A 152 9.69 11.52 19.65
C PRO A 152 8.66 10.37 19.60
N GLN A 153 9.04 9.14 19.25
CA GLN A 153 8.10 8.01 19.12
C GLN A 153 7.58 7.52 20.47
N THR A 154 8.39 7.58 21.52
CA THR A 154 8.00 7.19 22.88
C THR A 154 7.03 8.20 23.50
N CYS A 155 7.23 9.50 23.22
CA CYS A 155 6.34 10.56 23.69
C CYS A 155 4.93 10.45 23.09
N GLN A 156 4.83 10.24 21.77
CA GLN A 156 3.52 10.12 21.10
C GLN A 156 2.73 8.88 21.56
N THR A 157 3.43 7.77 21.82
CA THR A 157 2.83 6.54 22.36
C THR A 157 2.25 6.80 23.76
N ALA A 158 3.02 7.45 24.65
CA ALA A 158 2.56 7.79 26.00
C ALA A 158 1.32 8.70 26.00
N CYS A 159 1.25 9.71 25.12
CA CYS A 159 0.07 10.56 24.98
C CYS A 159 -1.17 9.75 24.54
N SER A 160 -0.98 8.81 23.60
CA SER A 160 -2.06 7.96 23.09
C SER A 160 -2.60 7.01 24.17
N ASP A 161 -1.71 6.42 24.96
CA ASP A 161 -2.08 5.56 26.10
C ASP A 161 -2.87 6.34 27.15
N ALA A 162 -2.45 7.58 27.47
CA ALA A 162 -3.16 8.45 28.39
C ALA A 162 -4.56 8.83 27.88
N LEU A 163 -4.72 9.11 26.59
CA LEU A 163 -6.03 9.37 25.99
C LEU A 163 -6.96 8.17 26.11
N ASN A 164 -6.47 6.97 25.83
CA ASN A 164 -7.25 5.73 25.93
C ASN A 164 -7.68 5.44 27.37
N ALA A 165 -6.77 5.64 28.33
CA ALA A 165 -7.08 5.53 29.76
C ALA A 165 -8.09 6.59 30.23
N CYS A 166 -8.02 7.81 29.72
CA CYS A 166 -8.99 8.85 30.04
C CYS A 166 -10.38 8.51 29.48
N ARG A 167 -10.45 8.06 28.22
CA ARG A 167 -11.71 7.67 27.56
C ARG A 167 -12.40 6.49 28.22
N SER A 168 -11.65 5.52 28.77
CA SER A 168 -12.24 4.37 29.45
C SER A 168 -12.93 4.73 30.77
N LEU A 169 -12.62 5.89 31.35
CA LEU A 169 -13.18 6.37 32.61
C LEU A 169 -14.32 7.39 32.44
N CYS A 170 -14.60 7.83 31.21
CA CYS A 170 -15.64 8.82 30.96
C CYS A 170 -17.00 8.19 30.66
N GLU A 171 -18.05 8.71 31.31
CA GLU A 171 -19.45 8.45 30.94
C GLU A 171 -20.00 9.65 30.15
N GLY A 172 -19.89 9.63 28.82
CA GLY A 172 -20.41 10.68 27.93
C GLY A 172 -19.36 11.33 27.04
N ALA A 173 -19.46 12.65 26.83
CA ALA A 173 -18.54 13.39 25.95
C ALA A 173 -17.16 13.55 26.60
N CYS A 174 -16.12 12.98 25.98
CA CYS A 174 -14.73 12.98 26.46
C CYS A 174 -13.92 14.19 25.96
N ASP A 175 -14.54 15.35 25.75
CA ASP A 175 -13.88 16.49 25.09
C ASP A 175 -12.61 16.93 25.83
N ARG A 176 -12.64 16.89 27.17
CA ARG A 176 -11.48 17.17 28.03
C ARG A 176 -10.30 16.22 27.77
N CYS A 177 -10.56 14.93 27.56
CA CYS A 177 -9.49 13.97 27.23
C CYS A 177 -8.82 14.31 25.89
N VAL A 178 -9.61 14.82 24.92
CA VAL A 178 -9.10 15.22 23.61
C VAL A 178 -8.24 16.49 23.71
N GLU A 179 -8.65 17.47 24.52
CA GLU A 179 -7.84 18.67 24.79
C GLU A 179 -6.51 18.31 25.47
N GLU A 180 -6.55 17.46 26.51
CA GLU A 180 -5.35 17.01 27.22
C GLU A 180 -4.38 16.23 26.30
N TYR A 181 -4.92 15.40 25.39
CA TYR A 181 -4.13 14.73 24.35
C TYR A 181 -3.47 15.72 23.38
N ARG A 182 -4.22 16.74 22.93
CA ARG A 182 -3.68 17.76 22.01
C ARG A 182 -2.50 18.49 22.66
N ASP A 183 -2.65 18.95 23.89
CA ASP A 183 -1.60 19.63 24.65
C ASP A 183 -0.40 18.71 24.95
N CYS A 184 -0.63 17.41 25.12
CA CYS A 184 0.43 16.40 25.22
C CYS A 184 1.23 16.28 23.92
N SER A 185 0.52 16.13 22.78
CA SER A 185 1.15 15.97 21.47
C SER A 185 1.96 17.20 21.03
N GLU A 186 1.49 18.42 21.33
CA GLU A 186 2.23 19.65 21.03
C GLU A 186 3.54 19.75 21.83
N ARG A 187 3.55 19.26 23.07
CA ARG A 187 4.76 19.20 23.89
C ARG A 187 5.76 18.21 23.33
N CYS A 188 5.31 17.05 22.87
CA CYS A 188 6.20 16.06 22.22
C CYS A 188 6.93 16.64 21.01
N VAL A 189 6.25 17.43 20.17
CA VAL A 189 6.87 18.07 19.00
C VAL A 189 7.89 19.14 19.39
N LYS A 190 7.68 19.81 20.54
CA LYS A 190 8.54 20.90 21.03
C LYS A 190 9.75 20.42 21.84
N GLN A 191 9.84 19.14 22.21
CA GLN A 191 10.99 18.67 22.97
C GLN A 191 12.25 18.67 22.09
N PRO A 192 13.32 19.38 22.48
CA PRO A 192 14.61 19.26 21.81
C PRO A 192 15.14 17.84 22.03
N ALA A 193 15.85 17.31 21.03
CA ALA A 193 16.49 15.99 21.13
C ALA A 193 17.38 15.92 22.38
N PRO A 194 17.37 14.81 23.13
CA PRO A 194 18.09 14.67 24.38
C PRO A 194 19.60 14.44 24.15
N ASP A 195 20.28 15.37 23.46
CA ASP A 195 21.73 15.29 23.21
C ASP A 195 22.36 16.68 23.34
N GLU A 196 22.44 17.22 24.57
CA GLU A 196 23.43 18.24 24.97
C GLU A 196 23.38 18.39 26.51
N GLU A 197 23.57 17.27 27.22
CA GLU A 197 23.88 17.31 28.66
C GLU A 197 25.29 17.90 28.81
N GLU A 198 25.30 19.22 29.02
CA GLU A 198 26.42 20.10 29.29
C GLU A 198 27.36 19.47 30.34
N ALA A 199 28.52 19.02 29.89
CA ALA A 199 29.54 18.43 30.76
C ALA A 199 29.93 19.45 31.86
N PRO A 200 29.93 19.07 33.14
CA PRO A 200 30.26 20.00 34.21
C PRO A 200 31.72 20.47 34.08
N GLU A 201 31.88 21.78 33.86
CA GLU A 201 33.14 22.49 33.84
C GLU A 201 33.88 22.25 35.16
N LYS A 202 34.97 21.48 35.10
CA LYS A 202 35.85 21.20 36.25
C LYS A 202 36.58 22.49 36.62
N LYS A 203 36.33 22.98 37.83
CA LYS A 203 37.03 24.10 38.47
C LYS A 203 38.28 23.63 39.22
#